data_AF-A0A101RWS5-F1
#
_entry.id   AF-A0A101RWS5-F1
#
_cell.length_a   1.000
_cell.length_b   1.000
_cell.length_c   1.000
_cell.angle_alpha   90.00
_cell.angle_beta   90.00
_cell.angle_gamma   90.00
#
_symmetry.space_group_name_H-M   'P 1'
#
loop_
_entity.id
_entity.type
_entity.pdbx_description
1 polymer ?
#
loop_
_entity_poly.entity_id
_entity_poly.type
_entity_poly.pdbx_seq_one_letter_code
_entity_poly.pdbx_strand_id
1 'polypeptide(L)'
;MPVDADSPQPTADPDTAVRLGYGEPFDSGFALAERHQLTPDPPAALTVYGELLAVAESLEDSPDVRLLRGHLLSDIGTVQLAATDLPAAALSVERSLELVRGIASVPMGPNGRRLWLEVLLKTLLAGAELLRRTGQFDEAQQAVDEASALLAEFDDVEGLRTAEIGLTRVRLLMDRSAWGAAEELASSLLADAPLAEPYLLDCLGVVCASTVRFEQAEDCFARADEAHLRLGHHAERHQVLAHRAYAALRAGDLDRAEKLYATAAEIFERQGRAEDLAVCEQARAAIAAHRGDTAGAAALTAAGLARFQQVGAAVAAADTMLMGARHAYERGDIDEMKRLAQGARDVYQEREVYERCAQVDLMLARALEDNLNRTDHGVHERTSIAHALSLALPAALALEAARYDFASAHARSQWLQLADEAMQLAFRLALRSNDQGLIFELVEHRCAGASLALSRTSTADRAAPVFPDAAMKTYAPDDGAPLTLGGVAAEAAASVGLRVAPPPKIVMSAQAGGRTALQEYVQAAEFRYHRRIVSEEEVPFCPPTL
;
A
#
# COMPACT_ATOMS: atom_id res chain seq x y z
N MET A 1 42.50 -24.66 69.56
CA MET A 1 42.71 -23.35 68.92
C MET A 1 42.38 -23.48 67.44
N PRO A 2 41.22 -23.01 66.99
CA PRO A 2 40.93 -22.85 65.58
C PRO A 2 40.75 -21.37 65.17
N VAL A 3 41.50 -21.01 64.14
CA VAL A 3 41.22 -20.10 63.01
C VAL A 3 40.06 -19.09 63.14
N ASP A 4 40.41 -17.81 63.29
CA ASP A 4 39.57 -16.67 62.90
C ASP A 4 39.82 -16.34 61.43
N ALA A 5 38.79 -16.48 60.61
CA ALA A 5 38.74 -15.96 59.24
C ALA A 5 37.49 -15.07 59.17
N ASP A 6 37.69 -13.77 59.37
CA ASP A 6 36.67 -12.76 59.05
C ASP A 6 37.35 -11.59 58.35
N SER A 7 37.21 -11.56 57.03
CA SER A 7 37.51 -10.41 56.18
C SER A 7 36.27 -10.23 55.31
N PRO A 8 35.50 -9.14 55.46
CA PRO A 8 34.29 -8.94 54.68
C PRO A 8 34.70 -8.71 53.22
N GLN A 9 34.26 -9.60 52.33
CA GLN A 9 34.28 -9.34 50.89
C GLN A 9 33.38 -8.14 50.58
N PRO A 10 33.79 -7.22 49.70
CA PRO A 10 32.93 -6.15 49.25
C PRO A 10 31.77 -6.77 48.47
N THR A 11 30.56 -6.59 49.00
CA THR A 11 29.30 -6.91 48.35
C THR A 11 29.23 -6.13 47.04
N ALA A 12 29.24 -6.85 45.92
CA ALA A 12 28.99 -6.28 44.61
C ALA A 12 27.64 -5.57 44.62
N ASP A 13 27.65 -4.30 44.22
CA ASP A 13 26.49 -3.44 44.10
C ASP A 13 25.55 -4.04 43.02
N PRO A 14 24.28 -4.35 43.32
CA PRO A 14 23.36 -4.94 42.34
C PRO A 14 22.90 -3.95 41.26
N ASP A 15 23.38 -2.70 41.28
CA ASP A 15 22.97 -1.62 40.37
C ASP A 15 23.86 -1.45 39.12
N THR A 16 24.87 -2.30 38.92
CA THR A 16 25.56 -2.42 37.61
C THR A 16 24.77 -3.30 36.64
N ALA A 17 23.56 -2.87 36.28
CA ALA A 17 23.01 -3.26 34.99
C ALA A 17 23.97 -2.70 33.92
N VAL A 18 24.72 -3.57 33.25
CA VAL A 18 25.65 -3.18 32.17
C VAL A 18 24.84 -2.44 31.11
N ARG A 19 24.95 -1.10 31.08
CA ARG A 19 24.39 -0.28 30.01
C ARG A 19 24.96 -0.79 28.69
N LEU A 20 24.09 -1.20 27.78
CA LEU A 20 24.46 -1.40 26.38
C LEU A 20 24.76 -0.01 25.82
N GLY A 21 26.03 0.35 25.75
CA GLY A 21 26.46 1.68 25.34
C GLY A 21 27.82 1.62 24.68
N TYR A 22 28.14 2.66 23.91
CA TYR A 22 29.44 2.82 23.24
C TYR A 22 30.41 3.66 24.08
N GLY A 23 29.97 4.17 25.23
CA GLY A 23 30.71 5.09 26.07
C GLY A 23 30.54 6.55 25.64
N GLU A 24 31.14 7.46 26.40
CA GLU A 24 31.09 8.89 26.08
C GLU A 24 31.98 9.23 24.87
N PRO A 25 31.55 10.13 23.97
CA PRO A 25 30.38 11.02 24.06
C PRO A 25 29.07 10.42 23.50
N PHE A 26 29.09 9.17 23.05
CA PHE A 26 27.95 8.59 22.32
C PHE A 26 26.75 8.35 23.22
N ASP A 27 26.94 7.78 24.42
CA ASP A 27 25.84 7.45 25.31
C ASP A 27 25.01 8.69 25.71
N SER A 28 25.68 9.81 26.03
CA SER A 28 25.00 11.08 26.32
C SER A 28 24.37 11.71 25.07
N GLY A 29 25.01 11.56 23.92
CA GLY A 29 24.50 12.02 22.64
C GLY A 29 23.22 11.29 22.20
N PHE A 30 23.18 9.95 22.26
CA PHE A 30 21.97 9.16 21.99
C PHE A 30 20.82 9.60 22.90
N ALA A 31 21.07 9.73 24.21
CA ALA A 31 20.04 10.17 25.15
C ALA A 31 19.53 11.61 24.88
N LEU A 32 20.38 12.50 24.37
CA LEU A 32 19.97 13.85 23.96
C LEU A 32 19.09 13.81 22.70
N ALA A 33 19.49 13.03 21.69
CA ALA A 33 18.73 12.88 20.46
C ALA A 33 17.35 12.23 20.70
N GLU A 34 17.26 11.24 21.59
CA GLU A 34 15.98 10.64 22.01
C GLU A 34 15.04 11.66 22.66
N ARG A 35 15.57 12.59 23.48
CA ARG A 35 14.74 13.67 24.08
C ARG A 35 14.19 14.63 23.03
N HIS A 36 14.95 14.93 21.98
CA HIS A 36 14.46 15.72 20.85
C HIS A 36 13.35 15.00 20.08
N GLN A 37 13.44 13.67 19.95
CA GLN A 37 12.38 12.86 19.35
C GLN A 37 11.10 12.82 20.19
N LEU A 38 11.20 12.88 21.52
CA LEU A 38 10.03 13.00 22.42
C LEU A 38 9.33 14.37 22.34
N THR A 39 10.02 15.41 21.85
CA THR A 39 9.49 16.78 21.68
C THR A 39 9.24 17.13 20.21
N PRO A 40 8.85 16.13 19.40
CA PRO A 40 9.04 16.01 17.95
C PRO A 40 9.82 17.15 17.29
N ASP A 41 11.13 17.20 17.54
CA ASP A 41 12.08 18.11 16.88
C ASP A 41 13.10 17.30 16.04
N PRO A 42 12.70 16.80 14.85
CA PRO A 42 13.58 16.03 13.98
C PRO A 42 14.88 16.76 13.61
N PRO A 43 14.88 18.07 13.25
CA PRO A 43 16.11 18.78 12.94
C PRO A 43 17.14 18.77 14.08
N ALA A 44 16.70 18.96 15.33
CA ALA A 44 17.61 18.92 16.47
C ALA A 44 18.17 17.50 16.70
N ALA A 45 17.32 16.47 16.61
CA ALA A 45 17.76 15.08 16.73
C ALA A 45 18.79 14.71 15.63
N LEU A 46 18.51 15.08 14.37
CA LEU A 46 19.41 14.84 13.23
C LEU A 46 20.75 15.57 13.37
N THR A 47 20.74 16.78 13.95
CA THR A 47 21.97 17.53 14.22
C THR A 47 22.85 16.77 15.22
N VAL A 48 22.27 16.31 16.33
CA VAL A 48 23.00 15.54 17.35
C VAL A 48 23.56 14.25 16.76
N TYR A 49 22.74 13.47 16.07
CA TYR A 49 23.21 12.23 15.44
C TYR A 49 24.27 12.47 14.36
N GLY A 50 24.15 13.54 13.57
CA GLY A 50 25.14 13.92 12.56
C GLY A 50 26.50 14.28 13.18
N GLU A 51 26.52 15.01 14.29
CA GLU A 51 27.74 15.31 15.03
C GLU A 51 28.40 14.04 15.58
N LEU A 52 27.62 13.13 16.18
CA LEU A 52 28.12 11.85 16.66
C LEU A 52 28.65 10.97 15.52
N LEU A 53 27.96 10.96 14.37
CA LEU A 53 28.39 10.21 13.20
C LEU A 53 29.72 10.74 12.67
N ALA A 54 29.92 12.05 12.61
CA ALA A 54 31.19 12.65 12.22
C ALA A 54 32.33 12.26 13.19
N VAL A 55 32.04 12.21 14.51
CA VAL A 55 33.00 11.72 15.49
C VAL A 55 33.32 10.25 15.26
N ALA A 56 32.31 9.40 15.06
CA ALA A 56 32.50 7.98 14.76
C ALA A 56 33.27 7.74 13.45
N GLU A 57 33.07 8.56 12.42
CA GLU A 57 33.81 8.52 11.14
C GLU A 57 35.30 8.88 11.29
N SER A 58 35.66 9.67 12.31
CA SER A 58 37.06 10.00 12.61
C SER A 58 37.83 8.90 13.36
N LEU A 59 37.12 7.92 13.93
CA LEU A 59 37.73 6.79 14.64
C LEU A 59 38.34 5.77 13.68
N GLU A 60 39.37 5.05 14.15
CA GLU A 60 39.97 3.94 13.41
C GLU A 60 38.93 2.85 13.11
N ASP A 61 38.95 2.34 11.88
CA ASP A 61 37.96 1.38 11.42
C ASP A 61 38.11 0.04 12.16
N SER A 62 37.05 -0.36 12.86
CA SER A 62 36.96 -1.61 13.61
C SER A 62 35.52 -2.14 13.55
N PRO A 63 35.27 -3.43 13.84
CA PRO A 63 33.91 -3.96 13.88
C PRO A 63 32.98 -3.19 14.83
N ASP A 64 33.48 -2.74 15.99
CA ASP A 64 32.72 -1.97 16.96
C ASP A 64 32.37 -0.56 16.44
N VAL A 65 33.32 0.09 15.75
CA VAL A 65 33.10 1.40 15.12
C VAL A 65 32.12 1.28 13.96
N ARG A 66 32.17 0.19 13.18
CA ARG A 66 31.17 -0.08 12.13
C ARG A 66 29.78 -0.31 12.71
N LEU A 67 29.66 -1.04 13.82
CA LEU A 67 28.39 -1.21 14.54
C LEU A 67 27.85 0.15 15.04
N LEU A 68 28.71 0.99 15.62
CA LEU A 68 28.34 2.34 16.07
C LEU A 68 27.86 3.22 14.91
N ARG A 69 28.60 3.27 13.79
CA ARG A 69 28.18 4.02 12.59
C ARG A 69 26.86 3.49 12.03
N GLY A 70 26.68 2.17 12.00
CA GLY A 70 25.43 1.53 11.62
C GLY A 70 24.27 1.95 12.52
N HIS A 71 24.45 1.92 13.85
CA HIS A 71 23.42 2.35 14.79
C HIS A 71 23.05 3.83 14.60
N LEU A 72 24.03 4.73 14.51
CA LEU A 72 23.76 6.15 14.25
C LEU A 72 23.01 6.36 12.94
N LEU A 73 23.37 5.64 11.87
CA LEU A 73 22.66 5.71 10.59
C LEU A 73 21.25 5.12 10.66
N SER A 74 21.03 4.05 11.43
CA SER A 74 19.71 3.47 11.71
C SER A 74 18.79 4.49 12.39
N ASP A 75 19.31 5.21 13.38
CA ASP A 75 18.60 6.24 14.11
C ASP A 75 18.30 7.46 13.23
N ILE A 76 19.29 7.94 12.47
CA ILE A 76 19.12 9.01 11.48
C ILE A 76 18.04 8.63 10.48
N GLY A 77 18.09 7.42 9.92
CA GLY A 77 17.10 6.92 8.98
C GLY A 77 15.70 6.86 9.57
N THR A 78 15.57 6.43 10.83
CA THR A 78 14.28 6.41 11.55
C THR A 78 13.71 7.81 11.74
N VAL A 79 14.54 8.78 12.13
CA VAL A 79 14.11 10.19 12.28
C VAL A 79 13.74 10.81 10.93
N GLN A 80 14.48 10.52 9.86
CA GLN A 80 14.16 10.96 8.50
C GLN A 80 12.83 10.37 8.01
N LEU A 81 12.56 9.09 8.29
CA LEU A 81 11.26 8.46 7.99
C LEU A 81 10.11 9.16 8.70
N ALA A 82 10.26 9.43 10.00
CA ALA A 82 9.27 10.15 10.80
C ALA A 82 9.07 11.60 10.29
N ALA A 83 10.13 12.24 9.81
CA ALA A 83 10.09 13.55 9.16
C ALA A 83 9.64 13.51 7.70
N THR A 84 9.31 12.34 7.17
CA THR A 84 8.86 12.11 5.77
C THR A 84 9.90 12.44 4.69
N ASP A 85 11.19 12.49 5.04
CA ASP A 85 12.31 12.59 4.08
C ASP A 85 12.71 11.19 3.60
N LEU A 86 11.87 10.62 2.73
CA LEU A 86 12.05 9.26 2.21
C LEU A 86 13.38 9.06 1.47
N PRO A 87 13.86 10.00 0.61
CA PRO A 87 15.14 9.84 -0.07
C PRO A 87 16.34 9.81 0.87
N ALA A 88 16.37 10.70 1.88
CA ALA A 88 17.47 10.69 2.84
C ALA A 88 17.42 9.45 3.73
N ALA A 89 16.23 9.04 4.17
CA ALA A 89 16.02 7.81 4.90
C ALA A 89 16.54 6.58 4.14
N ALA A 90 16.28 6.49 2.84
CA ALA A 90 16.76 5.40 2.01
C ALA A 90 18.29 5.25 2.06
N LEU A 91 19.01 6.37 1.89
CA LEU A 91 20.48 6.38 1.95
C LEU A 91 21.01 5.96 3.32
N SER A 92 20.39 6.45 4.39
CA SER A 92 20.80 6.13 5.75
C SER A 92 20.51 4.69 6.15
N VAL A 93 19.34 4.16 5.78
CA VAL A 93 18.95 2.77 6.02
C VAL A 93 19.83 1.81 5.23
N GLU A 94 20.08 2.08 3.94
CA GLU A 94 20.94 1.26 3.09
C GLU A 94 22.36 1.17 3.68
N ARG A 95 22.97 2.31 3.99
CA ARG A 95 24.33 2.36 4.53
C ARG A 95 24.43 1.76 5.94
N SER A 96 23.37 1.85 6.74
CA SER A 96 23.28 1.14 8.03
C SER A 96 23.29 -0.38 7.82
N LEU A 97 22.43 -0.91 6.93
CA LEU A 97 22.35 -2.35 6.65
C LEU A 97 23.68 -2.89 6.10
N GLU A 98 24.35 -2.16 5.22
CA GLU A 98 25.68 -2.55 4.71
C GLU A 98 26.70 -2.75 5.84
N LEU A 99 26.79 -1.78 6.76
CA LEU A 99 27.72 -1.83 7.88
C LEU A 99 27.38 -2.96 8.86
N VAL A 100 26.10 -3.06 9.24
CA VAL A 100 25.63 -4.02 10.25
C VAL A 100 25.70 -5.44 9.71
N ARG A 101 25.28 -5.70 8.46
CA ARG A 101 25.44 -7.03 7.83
C ARG A 101 26.90 -7.38 7.60
N GLY A 102 27.74 -6.38 7.27
CA GLY A 102 29.17 -6.56 7.02
C GLY A 102 29.96 -7.09 8.24
N ILE A 103 29.41 -6.96 9.45
CA ILE A 103 30.03 -7.48 10.68
C ILE A 103 29.34 -8.72 11.24
N ALA A 104 28.34 -9.29 10.57
CA ALA A 104 27.54 -10.41 11.06
C ALA A 104 28.37 -11.66 11.46
N SER A 105 29.47 -11.92 10.73
CA SER A 105 30.37 -13.06 10.98
C SER A 105 31.49 -12.77 11.98
N VAL A 106 31.61 -11.54 12.48
CA VAL A 106 32.65 -11.17 13.45
C VAL A 106 32.29 -11.77 14.82
N PRO A 107 33.24 -12.40 15.55
CA PRO A 107 32.99 -12.86 16.90
C PRO A 107 32.62 -11.70 17.83
N MET A 108 31.42 -11.76 18.42
CA MET A 108 30.91 -10.75 19.36
C MET A 108 30.71 -11.37 20.75
N GLY A 109 30.97 -10.59 21.80
CA GLY A 109 30.50 -10.95 23.14
C GLY A 109 28.96 -10.92 23.23
N PRO A 110 28.36 -11.46 24.30
CA PRO A 110 26.90 -11.54 24.44
C PRO A 110 26.20 -10.18 24.30
N ASN A 111 26.75 -9.15 24.94
CA ASN A 111 26.21 -7.78 24.87
C ASN A 111 26.36 -7.17 23.48
N GLY A 112 27.49 -7.41 22.80
CA GLY A 112 27.71 -6.94 21.43
C GLY A 112 26.77 -7.62 20.44
N ARG A 113 26.54 -8.93 20.58
CA ARG A 113 25.57 -9.68 19.76
C ARG A 113 24.15 -9.16 19.97
N ARG A 114 23.75 -8.90 21.22
CA ARG A 114 22.43 -8.31 21.53
C ARG A 114 22.27 -6.93 20.89
N LEU A 115 23.26 -6.05 21.02
CA LEU A 115 23.21 -4.72 20.40
C LEU A 115 23.18 -4.80 18.86
N TRP A 116 23.96 -5.70 18.27
CA TRP A 116 23.93 -5.96 16.83
C TRP A 116 22.55 -6.43 16.35
N LEU A 117 21.91 -7.36 17.07
CA LEU A 117 20.57 -7.83 16.78
C LEU A 117 19.53 -6.70 16.84
N GLU A 118 19.59 -5.87 17.88
CA GLU A 118 18.68 -4.72 18.06
C GLU A 118 18.83 -3.70 16.92
N VAL A 119 20.07 -3.35 16.56
CA VAL A 119 20.34 -2.41 15.46
C VAL A 119 19.91 -3.00 14.12
N LEU A 120 20.19 -4.29 13.87
CA LEU A 120 19.78 -4.96 12.63
C LEU A 120 18.25 -4.99 12.52
N LEU A 121 17.55 -5.42 13.58
CA LEU A 121 16.09 -5.48 13.60
C LEU A 121 15.48 -4.11 13.35
N LYS A 122 15.90 -3.08 14.10
CA LYS A 122 15.43 -1.70 13.91
C LYS A 122 15.64 -1.23 12.47
N THR A 123 16.81 -1.49 11.90
CA THR A 123 17.13 -1.07 10.54
C THR A 123 16.31 -1.82 9.49
N LEU A 124 16.05 -3.12 9.68
CA LEU A 124 15.17 -3.91 8.82
C LEU A 124 13.72 -3.41 8.86
N LEU A 125 13.20 -3.09 10.05
CA LEU A 125 11.84 -2.55 10.20
C LEU A 125 11.72 -1.15 9.59
N ALA A 126 12.73 -0.29 9.77
CA ALA A 126 12.79 1.01 9.10
C ALA A 126 12.84 0.86 7.56
N GLY A 127 13.63 -0.10 7.05
CA GLY A 127 13.67 -0.43 5.64
C GLY A 127 12.34 -0.98 5.10
N ALA A 128 11.68 -1.85 5.84
CA ALA A 128 10.35 -2.37 5.48
C ALA A 128 9.32 -1.24 5.41
N GLU A 129 9.32 -0.32 6.37
CA GLU A 129 8.42 0.85 6.38
C GLU A 129 8.69 1.80 5.20
N LEU A 130 9.97 2.05 4.89
CA LEU A 130 10.37 2.82 3.71
C LEU A 130 9.83 2.18 2.43
N LEU A 131 10.10 0.89 2.23
CA LEU A 131 9.68 0.12 1.05
C LEU A 131 8.15 0.07 0.95
N ARG A 132 7.45 -0.06 2.06
CA ARG A 132 5.98 -0.01 2.14
C ARG A 132 5.46 1.36 1.67
N ARG A 133 6.03 2.46 2.16
CA ARG A 133 5.65 3.83 1.76
C ARG A 133 6.01 4.18 0.32
N THR A 134 7.03 3.54 -0.26
CA THR A 134 7.38 3.71 -1.68
C THR A 134 6.65 2.73 -2.61
N GLY A 135 5.84 1.81 -2.07
CA GLY A 135 5.05 0.83 -2.83
C GLY A 135 5.81 -0.44 -3.24
N GLN A 136 7.03 -0.64 -2.76
CA GLN A 136 7.87 -1.82 -3.00
C GLN A 136 7.52 -2.95 -2.02
N PHE A 137 6.30 -3.46 -2.15
CA PHE A 137 5.73 -4.35 -1.14
C PHE A 137 6.41 -5.70 -1.03
N ASP A 138 6.99 -6.24 -2.11
CA ASP A 138 7.63 -7.57 -2.09
C ASP A 138 8.98 -7.51 -1.39
N GLU A 139 9.77 -6.48 -1.64
CA GLU A 139 10.99 -6.19 -0.90
C GLU A 139 10.69 -5.85 0.56
N ALA A 140 9.59 -5.13 0.84
CA ALA A 140 9.13 -4.90 2.21
C ALA A 140 8.82 -6.22 2.92
N GLN A 141 8.13 -7.15 2.25
CA GLN A 141 7.83 -8.47 2.79
C GLN A 141 9.12 -9.23 3.10
N GLN A 142 10.10 -9.24 2.19
CA GLN A 142 11.39 -9.89 2.40
C GLN A 142 12.13 -9.33 3.62
N ALA A 143 12.12 -8.00 3.81
CA ALA A 143 12.73 -7.38 4.99
C ALA A 143 12.03 -7.79 6.29
N VAL A 144 10.70 -7.89 6.30
CA VAL A 144 9.93 -8.37 7.47
C VAL A 144 10.15 -9.87 7.72
N ASP A 145 10.32 -10.67 6.66
CA ASP A 145 10.63 -12.10 6.77
C ASP A 145 12.05 -12.32 7.34
N GLU A 146 13.03 -11.53 6.90
CA GLU A 146 14.38 -11.50 7.49
C GLU A 146 14.32 -11.11 8.98
N ALA A 147 13.59 -10.04 9.32
CA ALA A 147 13.38 -9.63 10.71
C ALA A 147 12.71 -10.74 11.55
N SER A 148 11.75 -11.47 10.98
CA SER A 148 11.09 -12.60 11.63
C SER A 148 12.04 -13.75 11.92
N ALA A 149 13.00 -14.01 11.01
CA ALA A 149 14.01 -15.05 11.21
C ALA A 149 14.95 -14.76 12.39
N LEU A 150 15.12 -13.48 12.75
CA LEU A 150 15.94 -13.07 13.89
C LEU A 150 15.25 -13.31 15.24
N LEU A 151 13.92 -13.52 15.29
CA LEU A 151 13.17 -13.67 16.55
C LEU A 151 13.73 -14.76 17.47
N ALA A 152 14.20 -15.87 16.90
CA ALA A 152 14.78 -16.98 17.66
C ALA A 152 16.08 -16.61 18.41
N GLU A 153 16.72 -15.49 18.04
CA GLU A 153 17.93 -14.99 18.69
C GLU A 153 17.65 -13.99 19.82
N PHE A 154 16.40 -13.52 19.97
CA PHE A 154 16.00 -12.60 21.04
C PHE A 154 15.46 -13.35 22.27
N ASP A 155 15.74 -12.79 23.45
CA ASP A 155 15.07 -13.17 24.70
C ASP A 155 13.77 -12.34 24.84
N ASP A 156 12.79 -12.64 23.99
CA ASP A 156 11.55 -11.84 23.83
C ASP A 156 10.45 -12.28 24.82
N VAL A 157 10.76 -12.29 26.12
CA VAL A 157 9.85 -12.77 27.17
C VAL A 157 8.53 -11.98 27.21
N GLU A 158 8.57 -10.69 26.87
CA GLU A 158 7.41 -9.79 26.85
C GLU A 158 6.76 -9.66 25.46
N GLY A 159 7.25 -10.41 24.45
CA GLY A 159 6.69 -10.41 23.10
C GLY A 159 6.85 -9.08 22.35
N LEU A 160 7.74 -8.18 22.79
CA LEU A 160 7.93 -6.86 22.21
C LEU A 160 8.41 -6.94 20.77
N ARG A 161 9.44 -7.75 20.48
CA ARG A 161 9.99 -7.87 19.12
C ARG A 161 9.01 -8.57 18.20
N THR A 162 8.33 -9.59 18.73
CA THR A 162 7.23 -10.27 18.06
C THR A 162 6.13 -9.28 17.67
N ALA A 163 5.77 -8.37 18.57
CA ALA A 163 4.76 -7.35 18.32
C ALA A 163 5.21 -6.27 17.33
N GLU A 164 6.46 -5.80 17.38
CA GLU A 164 7.01 -4.81 16.44
C GLU A 164 7.05 -5.35 14.99
N ILE A 165 7.57 -6.57 14.83
CA ILE A 165 7.58 -7.27 13.53
C ILE A 165 6.15 -7.55 13.07
N GLY A 166 5.32 -8.04 13.98
CA GLY A 166 3.92 -8.36 13.73
C GLY A 166 3.11 -7.14 13.26
N LEU A 167 3.24 -6.00 13.93
CA LEU A 167 2.58 -4.74 13.56
C LEU A 167 3.01 -4.28 12.16
N THR A 168 4.31 -4.34 11.86
CA THR A 168 4.82 -4.00 10.52
C THR A 168 4.22 -4.92 9.46
N ARG A 169 4.11 -6.22 9.74
CA ARG A 169 3.44 -7.18 8.87
C ARG A 169 1.93 -6.90 8.72
N VAL A 170 1.23 -6.54 9.79
CA VAL A 170 -0.20 -6.14 9.74
C VAL A 170 -0.37 -4.94 8.80
N ARG A 171 0.46 -3.90 8.93
CA ARG A 171 0.41 -2.72 8.06
C ARG A 171 0.66 -3.09 6.60
N LEU A 172 1.69 -3.89 6.33
CA LEU A 172 1.97 -4.39 4.99
C LEU A 172 0.80 -5.21 4.42
N LEU A 173 0.14 -6.04 5.24
CA LEU A 173 -1.07 -6.77 4.85
C LEU A 173 -2.24 -5.82 4.54
N MET A 174 -2.37 -4.71 5.27
CA MET A 174 -3.39 -3.67 5.01
C MET A 174 -3.11 -2.92 3.70
N ASP A 175 -1.86 -2.54 3.43
CA ASP A 175 -1.46 -1.99 2.12
C ASP A 175 -1.47 -3.04 1.01
N ARG A 176 -1.65 -4.31 1.38
CA ARG A 176 -1.96 -5.42 0.48
C ARG A 176 -3.46 -5.74 0.40
N SER A 177 -4.28 -4.94 1.09
CA SER A 177 -5.72 -5.13 1.34
C SER A 177 -6.11 -6.59 1.68
N ALA A 178 -5.20 -7.28 2.34
CA ALA A 178 -5.33 -8.63 2.86
C ALA A 178 -6.11 -8.57 4.19
N TRP A 179 -7.27 -7.91 4.18
CA TRP A 179 -8.00 -7.50 5.38
C TRP A 179 -8.23 -8.63 6.39
N GLY A 180 -8.56 -9.84 5.90
CA GLY A 180 -8.76 -11.01 6.77
C GLY A 180 -7.48 -11.49 7.45
N ALA A 181 -6.37 -11.57 6.71
CA ALA A 181 -5.07 -11.95 7.28
C ALA A 181 -4.53 -10.87 8.23
N ALA A 182 -4.74 -9.59 7.89
CA ALA A 182 -4.41 -8.48 8.76
C ALA A 182 -5.22 -8.53 10.07
N GLU A 183 -6.52 -8.81 10.00
CA GLU A 183 -7.40 -8.95 11.17
C GLU A 183 -7.00 -10.13 12.06
N GLU A 184 -6.75 -11.30 11.45
CA GLU A 184 -6.34 -12.50 12.17
C GLU A 184 -5.01 -12.28 12.89
N LEU A 185 -4.01 -11.75 12.19
CA LEU A 185 -2.70 -11.47 12.77
C LEU A 185 -2.79 -10.40 13.86
N ALA A 186 -3.48 -9.28 13.61
CA ALA A 186 -3.61 -8.21 14.60
C ALA A 186 -4.37 -8.66 15.85
N SER A 187 -5.44 -9.46 15.70
CA SER A 187 -6.21 -10.00 16.82
C SER A 187 -5.41 -11.00 17.65
N SER A 188 -4.59 -11.82 16.99
CA SER A 188 -3.67 -12.76 17.65
C SER A 188 -2.63 -12.02 18.49
N LEU A 189 -1.97 -11.00 17.90
CA LEU A 189 -0.96 -10.19 18.59
C LEU A 189 -1.54 -9.39 19.75
N LEU A 190 -2.78 -8.92 19.63
CA LEU A 190 -3.43 -8.08 20.64
C LEU A 190 -3.54 -8.78 22.01
N ALA A 191 -3.61 -10.11 22.04
CA ALA A 191 -3.71 -10.88 23.27
C ALA A 191 -2.46 -10.76 24.17
N ASP A 192 -1.28 -10.64 23.55
CA ASP A 192 0.01 -10.80 24.23
C ASP A 192 0.93 -9.58 24.10
N ALA A 193 0.51 -8.51 23.42
CA ALA A 193 1.34 -7.34 23.11
C ALA A 193 0.81 -6.00 23.68
N PRO A 194 0.89 -5.75 25.01
CA PRO A 194 0.33 -4.56 25.64
C PRO A 194 0.93 -3.24 25.15
N LEU A 195 2.20 -3.24 24.72
CA LEU A 195 2.88 -2.05 24.19
C LEU A 195 2.47 -1.72 22.75
N ALA A 196 2.10 -2.73 21.96
CA ALA A 196 1.61 -2.57 20.59
C ALA A 196 0.08 -2.42 20.53
N GLU A 197 -0.63 -2.69 21.63
CA GLU A 197 -2.09 -2.65 21.76
C GLU A 197 -2.76 -1.47 21.04
N PRO A 198 -2.39 -0.19 21.29
CA PRO A 198 -3.07 0.92 20.64
C PRO A 198 -2.90 0.92 19.12
N TYR A 199 -1.73 0.56 18.61
CA TYR A 199 -1.44 0.52 17.18
C TYR A 199 -2.16 -0.65 16.48
N LEU A 200 -2.24 -1.80 17.15
CA LEU A 200 -2.99 -2.96 16.65
C LEU A 200 -4.49 -2.67 16.63
N LEU A 201 -5.03 -2.00 17.65
CA LEU A 201 -6.42 -1.55 17.68
C LEU A 201 -6.72 -0.52 16.59
N ASP A 202 -5.82 0.41 16.34
CA ASP A 202 -5.96 1.36 15.23
C ASP A 202 -5.98 0.64 13.87
N CYS A 203 -5.06 -0.30 13.64
CA CYS A 203 -5.06 -1.18 12.46
C CYS A 203 -6.38 -1.97 12.32
N LEU A 204 -6.86 -2.60 13.40
CA LEU A 204 -8.14 -3.31 13.41
C LEU A 204 -9.31 -2.37 13.10
N GLY A 205 -9.30 -1.14 13.61
CA GLY A 205 -10.29 -0.12 13.29
C GLY A 205 -10.34 0.20 11.79
N VAL A 206 -9.17 0.38 11.16
CA VAL A 206 -9.07 0.60 9.70
C VAL A 206 -9.54 -0.63 8.92
N VAL A 207 -9.20 -1.84 9.36
CA VAL A 207 -9.66 -3.10 8.74
C VAL A 207 -11.19 -3.22 8.82
N CYS A 208 -11.78 -2.97 9.99
CA CYS A 208 -13.23 -2.96 10.19
C CYS A 208 -13.90 -1.90 9.29
N ALA A 209 -13.38 -0.67 9.25
CA ALA A 209 -13.91 0.39 8.39
C ALA A 209 -13.84 0.02 6.91
N SER A 210 -12.71 -0.56 6.47
CA SER A 210 -12.49 -0.97 5.10
C SER A 210 -13.46 -2.08 4.67
N THR A 211 -13.79 -2.97 5.61
CA THR A 211 -14.77 -4.06 5.45
C THR A 211 -16.21 -3.67 5.83
N VAL A 212 -16.51 -2.37 5.96
CA VAL A 212 -17.87 -1.81 6.17
C VAL A 212 -18.48 -2.18 7.54
N ARG A 213 -17.65 -2.48 8.53
CA ARG A 213 -18.02 -2.74 9.93
C ARG A 213 -17.78 -1.50 10.78
N PHE A 214 -18.52 -0.42 10.51
CA PHE A 214 -18.24 0.91 11.05
C PHE A 214 -18.41 1.03 12.58
N GLU A 215 -19.37 0.31 13.17
CA GLU A 215 -19.54 0.31 14.63
C GLU A 215 -18.35 -0.35 15.33
N GLN A 216 -17.87 -1.48 14.79
CA GLN A 216 -16.66 -2.16 15.30
C GLN A 216 -15.41 -1.31 15.09
N ALA A 217 -15.33 -0.59 13.96
CA ALA A 217 -14.24 0.33 13.70
C ALA A 217 -14.15 1.43 14.76
N GLU A 218 -15.29 2.05 15.08
CA GLU A 218 -15.35 3.08 16.12
C GLU A 218 -15.01 2.55 17.51
N ASP A 219 -15.43 1.33 17.87
CA ASP A 219 -15.02 0.68 19.12
C ASP A 219 -13.50 0.48 19.19
N CYS A 220 -12.90 -0.03 18.11
CA CYS A 220 -11.46 -0.23 18.01
C CYS A 220 -10.70 1.10 18.16
N PHE A 221 -11.13 2.16 17.46
CA PHE A 221 -10.49 3.47 17.56
C PHE A 221 -10.66 4.12 18.94
N ALA A 222 -11.81 3.94 19.60
CA ALA A 222 -12.02 4.44 20.96
C ALA A 222 -11.06 3.76 21.94
N ARG A 223 -10.93 2.43 21.85
CA ARG A 223 -10.00 1.65 22.67
C ARG A 223 -8.54 1.98 22.36
N ALA A 224 -8.21 2.25 21.09
CA ALA A 224 -6.88 2.72 20.70
C ALA A 224 -6.54 4.07 21.37
N ASP A 225 -7.46 5.03 21.38
CA ASP A 225 -7.26 6.32 22.05
C ASP A 225 -7.07 6.17 23.57
N GLU A 226 -7.87 5.31 24.21
CA GLU A 226 -7.72 4.98 25.63
C GLU A 226 -6.37 4.30 25.93
N ALA A 227 -5.92 3.38 25.07
CA ALA A 227 -4.63 2.72 25.21
C ALA A 227 -3.46 3.71 25.02
N HIS A 228 -3.52 4.60 24.02
CA HIS A 228 -2.54 5.68 23.87
C HIS A 228 -2.49 6.60 25.09
N LEU A 229 -3.64 6.93 25.70
CA LEU A 229 -3.70 7.69 26.94
C LEU A 229 -3.03 6.97 28.10
N ARG A 230 -3.27 5.66 28.26
CA ARG A 230 -2.61 4.85 29.30
C ARG A 230 -1.10 4.81 29.14
N LEU A 231 -0.61 4.75 27.90
CA LEU A 231 0.83 4.70 27.58
C LEU A 231 1.48 6.10 27.50
N GLY A 232 0.72 7.18 27.58
CA GLY A 232 1.24 8.55 27.44
C GLY A 232 1.64 8.93 26.00
N HIS A 233 1.22 8.17 25.00
CA HIS A 233 1.53 8.38 23.58
C HIS A 233 0.62 9.47 22.97
N HIS A 234 0.73 10.71 23.46
CA HIS A 234 -0.18 11.79 23.07
C HIS A 234 -0.10 12.19 21.58
N ALA A 235 1.08 12.11 20.98
CA ALA A 235 1.28 12.48 19.57
C ALA A 235 0.57 11.51 18.60
N GLU A 236 0.52 10.23 18.94
CA GLU A 236 -0.05 9.18 18.09
C GLU A 236 -1.58 9.17 18.05
N ARG A 237 -2.23 9.80 19.04
CA ARG A 237 -3.69 10.00 19.07
C ARG A 237 -4.22 10.76 17.85
N HIS A 238 -3.36 11.53 17.18
CA HIS A 238 -3.72 12.31 16.00
C HIS A 238 -3.83 11.44 14.74
N GLN A 239 -3.06 10.34 14.62
CA GLN A 239 -3.25 9.37 13.55
C GLN A 239 -4.62 8.69 13.65
N VAL A 240 -5.01 8.27 14.87
CA VAL A 240 -6.35 7.69 15.14
C VAL A 240 -7.47 8.65 14.71
N LEU A 241 -7.27 9.96 14.84
CA LEU A 241 -8.25 10.96 14.40
C LEU A 241 -8.48 10.93 12.88
N ALA A 242 -7.40 10.83 12.10
CA ALA A 242 -7.47 10.72 10.64
C ALA A 242 -8.12 9.39 10.20
N HIS A 243 -7.82 8.28 10.89
CA HIS A 243 -8.46 6.99 10.60
C HIS A 243 -9.95 6.95 10.97
N ARG A 244 -10.36 7.63 12.06
CA ARG A 244 -11.79 7.85 12.35
C ARG A 244 -12.47 8.71 11.30
N ALA A 245 -11.77 9.71 10.76
CA ALA A 245 -12.27 10.53 9.65
C ALA A 245 -12.48 9.68 8.38
N TYR A 246 -11.53 8.79 8.09
CA TYR A 246 -11.64 7.80 7.01
C TYR A 246 -12.85 6.89 7.19
N ALA A 247 -13.06 6.34 8.39
CA ALA A 247 -14.22 5.51 8.68
C ALA A 247 -15.55 6.27 8.51
N ALA A 248 -15.62 7.53 8.96
CA ALA A 248 -16.79 8.39 8.77
C ALA A 248 -17.07 8.66 7.28
N LEU A 249 -16.02 8.95 6.49
CA LEU A 249 -16.12 9.15 5.04
C LEU A 249 -16.66 7.89 4.35
N ARG A 250 -16.11 6.71 4.69
CA ARG A 250 -16.55 5.41 4.16
C ARG A 250 -17.98 5.07 4.55
N ALA A 251 -18.45 5.53 5.71
CA ALA A 251 -19.83 5.40 6.16
C ALA A 251 -20.80 6.39 5.47
N GLY A 252 -20.27 7.38 4.73
CA GLY A 252 -21.06 8.43 4.07
C GLY A 252 -21.37 9.64 4.96
N ASP A 253 -20.82 9.70 6.18
CA ASP A 253 -20.96 10.84 7.09
C ASP A 253 -19.94 11.93 6.74
N LEU A 254 -20.23 12.67 5.66
CA LEU A 254 -19.33 13.69 5.10
C LEU A 254 -19.08 14.86 6.05
N ASP A 255 -20.04 15.20 6.91
CA ASP A 255 -19.93 16.31 7.87
C ASP A 255 -18.97 15.95 9.00
N ARG A 256 -19.11 14.75 9.55
CA ARG A 256 -18.18 14.24 10.56
C ARG A 256 -16.79 14.04 9.97
N ALA A 257 -16.69 13.48 8.77
CA ALA A 257 -15.41 13.26 8.09
C ALA A 257 -14.66 14.59 7.87
N GLU A 258 -15.32 15.62 7.33
CA GLU A 258 -14.69 16.93 7.09
C GLU A 258 -14.16 17.54 8.39
N LYS A 259 -14.95 17.51 9.47
CA LYS A 259 -14.54 18.06 10.76
C LYS A 259 -13.30 17.35 11.31
N LEU A 260 -13.29 16.02 11.26
CA LEU A 260 -12.18 15.21 11.78
C LEU A 260 -10.92 15.41 10.92
N TYR A 261 -11.03 15.38 9.59
CA TYR A 261 -9.89 15.62 8.70
C TYR A 261 -9.36 17.05 8.81
N ALA A 262 -10.21 18.07 8.96
CA ALA A 262 -9.76 19.44 9.18
C ALA A 262 -8.96 19.57 10.48
N THR A 263 -9.47 18.96 11.56
CA THR A 263 -8.77 18.96 12.86
C THR A 263 -7.43 18.22 12.77
N ALA A 264 -7.39 17.06 12.09
CA ALA A 264 -6.15 16.31 11.88
C ALA A 264 -5.15 17.11 11.04
N ALA A 265 -5.59 17.76 9.96
CA ALA A 265 -4.77 18.60 9.10
C ALA A 265 -4.10 19.75 9.87
N GLU A 266 -4.85 20.49 10.71
CA GLU A 266 -4.30 21.56 11.55
C GLU A 266 -3.23 21.07 12.54
N ILE A 267 -3.34 19.82 13.00
CA ILE A 267 -2.36 19.21 13.88
C ILE A 267 -1.11 18.81 13.10
N PHE A 268 -1.28 18.11 11.97
CA PHE A 268 -0.18 17.68 11.13
C PHE A 268 0.60 18.85 10.54
N GLU A 269 -0.07 19.94 10.18
CA GLU A 269 0.57 21.18 9.76
C GLU A 269 1.48 21.76 10.85
N ARG A 270 0.97 21.88 12.09
CA ARG A 270 1.78 22.39 13.23
C ARG A 270 2.95 21.48 13.58
N GLN A 271 2.85 20.18 13.28
CA GLN A 271 3.89 19.19 13.54
C GLN A 271 4.85 19.01 12.37
N GLY A 272 4.64 19.69 11.23
CA GLY A 272 5.45 19.51 10.03
C GLY A 272 5.29 18.14 9.35
N ARG A 273 4.21 17.41 9.64
CA ARG A 273 3.90 16.10 9.05
C ARG A 273 3.28 16.27 7.67
N ALA A 274 4.11 16.58 6.68
CA ALA A 274 3.69 16.99 5.34
C ALA A 274 2.90 15.92 4.56
N GLU A 275 3.29 14.65 4.68
CA GLU A 275 2.58 13.54 4.02
C GLU A 275 1.18 13.33 4.62
N ASP A 276 1.05 13.24 5.95
CA ASP A 276 -0.25 13.05 6.61
C ASP A 276 -1.21 14.21 6.34
N LEU A 277 -0.67 15.43 6.28
CA LEU A 277 -1.42 16.62 5.86
C LEU A 277 -1.93 16.46 4.42
N ALA A 278 -1.09 15.99 3.49
CA ALA A 278 -1.49 15.77 2.10
C ALA A 278 -2.59 14.70 1.99
N VAL A 279 -2.54 13.63 2.79
CA VAL A 279 -3.61 12.61 2.87
C VAL A 279 -4.92 13.25 3.35
N CYS A 280 -4.88 14.09 4.39
CA CYS A 280 -6.06 14.80 4.87
C CYS A 280 -6.64 15.71 3.78
N GLU A 281 -5.80 16.42 3.03
CA GLU A 281 -6.25 17.29 1.94
C GLU A 281 -6.86 16.52 0.78
N GLN A 282 -6.30 15.37 0.40
CA GLN A 282 -6.91 14.50 -0.60
C GLN A 282 -8.32 14.06 -0.18
N ALA A 283 -8.46 13.60 1.06
CA ALA A 283 -9.76 13.16 1.57
C ALA A 283 -10.78 14.31 1.61
N ARG A 284 -10.34 15.50 2.02
CA ARG A 284 -11.18 16.72 2.00
C ARG A 284 -11.50 17.19 0.59
N ALA A 285 -10.59 17.01 -0.38
CA ALA A 285 -10.86 17.29 -1.78
C ALA A 285 -11.98 16.39 -2.32
N ALA A 286 -11.93 15.09 -1.99
CA ALA A 286 -12.99 14.16 -2.33
C ALA A 286 -14.34 14.56 -1.69
N ILE A 287 -14.34 14.97 -0.42
CA ILE A 287 -15.55 15.47 0.27
C ILE A 287 -16.09 16.73 -0.41
N ALA A 288 -15.22 17.70 -0.74
CA ALA A 288 -15.59 18.94 -1.43
C ALA A 288 -16.21 18.64 -2.80
N ALA A 289 -15.61 17.72 -3.56
CA ALA A 289 -16.15 17.27 -4.84
C ALA A 289 -17.51 16.60 -4.70
N HIS A 290 -17.70 15.73 -3.70
CA HIS A 290 -19.00 15.12 -3.40
C HIS A 290 -20.09 16.15 -3.07
N ARG A 291 -19.72 17.28 -2.46
CA ARG A 291 -20.62 18.41 -2.19
C ARG A 291 -20.82 19.36 -3.37
N GLY A 292 -20.14 19.13 -4.50
CA GLY A 292 -20.16 20.01 -5.67
C GLY A 292 -19.30 21.27 -5.54
N ASP A 293 -18.46 21.38 -4.50
CA ASP A 293 -17.46 22.45 -4.37
C ASP A 293 -16.23 22.14 -5.25
N THR A 294 -16.40 22.37 -6.54
CA THR A 294 -15.38 22.09 -7.56
C THR A 294 -14.11 22.92 -7.39
N ALA A 295 -14.23 24.14 -6.84
CA ALA A 295 -13.10 25.04 -6.61
C ALA A 295 -12.30 24.62 -5.38
N GLY A 296 -12.98 24.30 -4.26
CA GLY A 296 -12.35 23.76 -3.07
C GLY A 296 -11.65 22.42 -3.32
N ALA A 297 -12.30 21.51 -4.06
CA ALA A 297 -11.71 20.23 -4.46
C ALA A 297 -10.43 20.41 -5.30
N ALA A 298 -10.43 21.34 -6.25
CA ALA A 298 -9.25 21.65 -7.07
C ALA A 298 -8.09 22.20 -6.23
N ALA A 299 -8.38 23.15 -5.33
CA ALA A 299 -7.38 23.78 -4.48
C ALA A 299 -6.73 22.75 -3.54
N LEU A 300 -7.54 21.93 -2.87
CA LEU A 300 -7.07 20.87 -1.97
C LEU A 300 -6.27 19.80 -2.72
N THR A 301 -6.72 19.40 -3.91
CA THR A 301 -5.99 18.44 -4.77
C THR A 301 -4.61 18.99 -5.17
N ALA A 302 -4.54 20.25 -5.60
CA ALA A 302 -3.28 20.89 -5.98
C ALA A 302 -2.31 21.02 -4.79
N ALA A 303 -2.84 21.38 -3.61
CA ALA A 303 -2.07 21.48 -2.37
C ALA A 303 -1.51 20.11 -1.93
N GLY A 304 -2.34 19.06 -1.95
CA GLY A 304 -1.91 17.70 -1.63
C GLY A 304 -0.87 17.17 -2.62
N LEU A 305 -1.08 17.40 -3.92
CA LEU A 305 -0.14 16.99 -4.97
C LEU A 305 1.24 17.62 -4.77
N ALA A 306 1.29 18.94 -4.55
CA ALA A 306 2.55 19.66 -4.33
C ALA A 306 3.31 19.10 -3.10
N ARG A 307 2.60 18.76 -2.03
CA ARG A 307 3.21 18.16 -0.83
C ARG A 307 3.74 16.75 -1.10
N PHE A 308 2.98 15.86 -1.74
CA PHE A 308 3.47 14.53 -2.07
C PHE A 308 4.69 14.57 -2.99
N GLN A 309 4.74 15.52 -3.94
CA GLN A 309 5.91 15.75 -4.78
C GLN A 309 7.12 16.22 -3.97
N GLN A 310 6.91 17.13 -3.01
CA GLN A 310 7.98 17.64 -2.15
C GLN A 310 8.60 16.54 -1.27
N VAL A 311 7.80 15.62 -0.73
CA VAL A 311 8.28 14.50 0.11
C VAL A 311 8.75 13.29 -0.70
N GLY A 312 8.64 13.33 -2.03
CA GLY A 312 9.06 12.23 -2.90
C GLY A 312 8.13 11.01 -2.92
N ALA A 313 6.90 11.14 -2.41
CA ALA A 313 5.88 10.09 -2.42
C ALA A 313 5.24 9.95 -3.81
N ALA A 314 5.98 9.38 -4.75
CA ALA A 314 5.64 9.37 -6.18
C ALA A 314 4.28 8.71 -6.47
N VAL A 315 3.99 7.55 -5.87
CA VAL A 315 2.72 6.83 -6.09
C VAL A 315 1.53 7.62 -5.53
N ALA A 316 1.65 8.19 -4.32
CA ALA A 316 0.61 9.04 -3.74
C ALA A 316 0.39 10.33 -4.54
N ALA A 317 1.46 10.91 -5.11
CA ALA A 317 1.37 12.01 -6.05
C ALA A 317 0.59 11.60 -7.31
N ALA A 318 0.87 10.42 -7.89
CA ALA A 318 0.15 9.89 -9.05
C ALA A 318 -1.33 9.63 -8.76
N ASP A 319 -1.66 9.07 -7.58
CA ASP A 319 -3.05 8.90 -7.13
C ASP A 319 -3.76 10.27 -7.01
N THR A 320 -3.06 11.29 -6.51
CA THR A 320 -3.57 12.67 -6.46
C THR A 320 -3.77 13.26 -7.85
N MET A 321 -2.87 12.99 -8.80
CA MET A 321 -3.04 13.40 -10.19
C MET A 321 -4.28 12.75 -10.82
N LEU A 322 -4.54 11.47 -10.54
CA LEU A 322 -5.72 10.77 -11.04
C LEU A 322 -7.02 11.36 -10.49
N MET A 323 -7.05 11.71 -9.21
CA MET A 323 -8.16 12.44 -8.59
C MET A 323 -8.34 13.83 -9.24
N GLY A 324 -7.24 14.56 -9.44
CA GLY A 324 -7.25 15.85 -10.13
C GLY A 324 -7.74 15.76 -11.57
N ALA A 325 -7.36 14.70 -12.30
CA ALA A 325 -7.82 14.45 -13.66
C ALA A 325 -9.35 14.26 -13.69
N ARG A 326 -9.91 13.53 -12.73
CA ARG A 326 -11.36 13.40 -12.58
C ARG A 326 -12.04 14.74 -12.31
N HIS A 327 -11.50 15.54 -11.40
CA HIS A 327 -12.08 16.86 -11.12
C HIS A 327 -11.98 17.80 -12.33
N ALA A 328 -10.88 17.72 -13.09
CA ALA A 328 -10.74 18.45 -14.35
C ALA A 328 -11.80 18.00 -15.38
N TYR A 329 -12.03 16.68 -15.48
CA TYR A 329 -13.07 16.11 -16.33
C TYR A 329 -14.48 16.60 -15.94
N GLU A 330 -14.82 16.60 -14.65
CA GLU A 330 -16.11 17.09 -14.13
C GLU A 330 -16.35 18.57 -14.41
N ARG A 331 -15.28 19.38 -14.45
CA ARG A 331 -15.33 20.81 -14.84
C ARG A 331 -15.30 21.03 -16.36
N GLY A 332 -15.09 19.99 -17.17
CA GLY A 332 -14.95 20.07 -18.62
C GLY A 332 -13.57 20.50 -19.11
N ASP A 333 -12.56 20.55 -18.24
CA ASP A 333 -11.17 20.87 -18.60
C ASP A 333 -10.44 19.60 -19.08
N ILE A 334 -10.63 19.30 -20.37
CA ILE A 334 -10.11 18.07 -21.00
C ILE A 334 -8.58 18.09 -21.14
N ASP A 335 -7.98 19.26 -21.31
CA ASP A 335 -6.52 19.39 -21.47
C ASP A 335 -5.83 19.10 -20.14
N GLU A 336 -6.34 19.67 -19.04
CA GLU A 336 -5.83 19.40 -17.70
C GLU A 336 -6.07 17.94 -17.29
N MET A 337 -7.25 17.38 -17.60
CA MET A 337 -7.53 15.95 -17.38
C MET A 337 -6.48 15.07 -18.07
N LYS A 338 -6.20 15.29 -19.36
CA LYS A 338 -5.21 14.49 -20.10
C LYS A 338 -3.81 14.64 -19.52
N ARG A 339 -3.40 15.87 -19.18
CA ARG A 339 -2.08 16.14 -18.61
C ARG A 339 -1.87 15.41 -17.29
N LEU A 340 -2.86 15.49 -16.38
CA LEU A 340 -2.80 14.81 -15.09
C LEU A 340 -2.88 13.28 -15.23
N ALA A 341 -3.77 12.77 -16.08
CA ALA A 341 -3.88 11.34 -16.37
C ALA A 341 -2.57 10.77 -16.91
N GLN A 342 -1.95 11.44 -17.89
CA GLN A 342 -0.68 11.01 -18.45
C GLN A 342 0.45 11.04 -17.42
N GLY A 343 0.55 12.11 -16.63
CA GLY A 343 1.54 12.21 -15.55
C GLY A 343 1.39 11.09 -14.52
N ALA A 344 0.16 10.73 -14.14
CA ALA A 344 -0.09 9.60 -13.26
C ALA A 344 0.37 8.28 -13.91
N ARG A 345 0.00 8.06 -15.18
CA ARG A 345 0.35 6.86 -15.95
C ARG A 345 1.85 6.66 -16.07
N ASP A 346 2.61 7.73 -16.32
CA ASP A 346 4.06 7.68 -16.47
C ASP A 346 4.71 7.22 -15.15
N VAL A 347 4.28 7.80 -14.02
CA VAL A 347 4.75 7.39 -12.69
C VAL A 347 4.39 5.93 -12.40
N TYR A 348 3.16 5.50 -12.66
CA TYR A 348 2.78 4.11 -12.43
C TYR A 348 3.58 3.13 -13.30
N GLN A 349 3.88 3.50 -14.55
CA GLN A 349 4.68 2.67 -15.44
C GLN A 349 6.14 2.58 -14.97
N GLU A 350 6.75 3.68 -14.55
CA GLU A 350 8.10 3.71 -13.96
C GLU A 350 8.19 2.89 -12.66
N ARG A 351 7.10 2.81 -11.91
CA ARG A 351 6.99 2.05 -10.65
C ARG A 351 6.40 0.66 -10.84
N GLU A 352 6.21 0.22 -12.08
CA GLU A 352 5.66 -1.10 -12.42
C GLU A 352 4.27 -1.40 -11.79
N VAL A 353 3.49 -0.36 -11.49
CA VAL A 353 2.12 -0.43 -10.96
C VAL A 353 1.12 -0.52 -12.12
N TYR A 354 1.24 -1.57 -12.92
CA TYR A 354 0.55 -1.71 -14.20
C TYR A 354 -0.98 -1.74 -14.10
N GLU A 355 -1.54 -2.19 -12.97
CA GLU A 355 -2.98 -2.13 -12.75
C GLU A 355 -3.51 -0.69 -12.70
N ARG A 356 -2.75 0.23 -12.10
CA ARG A 356 -3.09 1.67 -12.12
C ARG A 356 -2.99 2.23 -13.53
N CYS A 357 -2.04 1.76 -14.35
CA CYS A 357 -2.01 2.12 -15.78
C CYS A 357 -3.32 1.71 -16.49
N ALA A 358 -3.85 0.51 -16.22
CA ALA A 358 -5.12 0.07 -16.79
C ALA A 358 -6.31 0.93 -16.32
N GLN A 359 -6.30 1.36 -15.07
CA GLN A 359 -7.30 2.28 -14.52
C GLN A 359 -7.25 3.67 -15.20
N VAL A 360 -6.05 4.19 -15.46
CA VAL A 360 -5.87 5.44 -16.21
C VAL A 360 -6.39 5.30 -17.64
N ASP A 361 -6.00 4.23 -18.34
CA ASP A 361 -6.47 3.95 -19.72
C ASP A 361 -8.00 3.81 -19.76
N LEU A 362 -8.61 3.19 -18.73
CA LEU A 362 -10.07 3.11 -18.58
C LEU A 362 -10.71 4.48 -18.37
N MET A 363 -10.13 5.35 -17.54
CA MET A 363 -10.63 6.72 -17.33
C MET A 363 -10.60 7.52 -18.64
N LEU A 364 -9.49 7.44 -19.38
CA LEU A 364 -9.35 8.10 -20.68
C LEU A 364 -10.36 7.57 -21.69
N ALA A 365 -10.61 6.25 -21.71
CA ALA A 365 -11.62 5.65 -22.57
C ALA A 365 -13.05 6.11 -22.22
N ARG A 366 -13.37 6.27 -20.93
CA ARG A 366 -14.67 6.83 -20.48
C ARG A 366 -14.84 8.28 -20.95
N ALA A 367 -13.81 9.10 -20.83
CA ALA A 367 -13.85 10.48 -21.32
C ALA A 367 -14.04 10.54 -22.85
N LEU A 368 -13.45 9.60 -23.60
CA LEU A 368 -13.68 9.47 -25.04
C LEU A 368 -15.10 9.01 -25.37
N GLU A 369 -15.67 8.05 -24.64
CA GLU A 369 -17.07 7.63 -24.80
C GLU A 369 -18.04 8.79 -24.55
N ASP A 370 -17.82 9.55 -23.47
CA ASP A 370 -18.67 10.69 -23.14
C ASP A 370 -18.56 11.81 -24.19
N ASN A 371 -17.36 12.06 -24.74
CA ASN A 371 -17.19 13.00 -25.84
C ASN A 371 -17.93 12.51 -27.10
N LEU A 372 -17.77 11.23 -27.46
CA LEU A 372 -18.50 10.56 -28.53
C LEU A 372 -20.02 10.69 -28.36
N ASN A 373 -20.55 10.69 -27.14
CA ASN A 373 -21.98 10.85 -26.87
C ASN A 373 -22.48 12.31 -26.96
N ARG A 374 -21.60 13.29 -26.73
CA ARG A 374 -21.96 14.72 -26.65
C ARG A 374 -21.71 15.49 -27.95
N THR A 375 -20.79 15.02 -28.79
CA THR A 375 -20.38 15.73 -30.01
C THR A 375 -20.60 14.89 -31.25
N ASP A 376 -20.87 15.54 -32.39
CA ASP A 376 -20.90 14.87 -33.69
C ASP A 376 -19.46 14.79 -34.23
N HIS A 377 -18.95 13.57 -34.38
CA HIS A 377 -17.60 13.32 -34.88
C HIS A 377 -17.54 13.20 -36.41
N GLY A 378 -18.70 13.15 -37.09
CA GLY A 378 -18.80 13.00 -38.54
C GLY A 378 -17.85 11.93 -39.08
N VAL A 379 -16.96 12.32 -39.99
CA VAL A 379 -16.00 11.41 -40.64
C VAL A 379 -14.95 10.81 -39.68
N HIS A 380 -14.73 11.42 -38.51
CA HIS A 380 -13.74 10.98 -37.52
C HIS A 380 -14.33 10.05 -36.45
N GLU A 381 -15.64 9.75 -36.51
CA GLU A 381 -16.30 8.91 -35.51
C GLU A 381 -15.66 7.52 -35.43
N ARG A 382 -15.42 6.88 -36.58
CA ARG A 382 -14.79 5.55 -36.63
C ARG A 382 -13.40 5.55 -35.97
N THR A 383 -12.57 6.57 -36.23
CA THR A 383 -11.24 6.70 -35.63
C THR A 383 -11.33 6.95 -34.13
N SER A 384 -12.32 7.74 -33.69
CA SER A 384 -12.55 8.06 -32.28
C SER A 384 -13.01 6.83 -31.49
N ILE A 385 -13.91 6.02 -32.07
CA ILE A 385 -14.34 4.73 -31.49
C ILE A 385 -13.16 3.75 -31.43
N ALA A 386 -12.36 3.65 -32.51
CA ALA A 386 -11.19 2.79 -32.54
C ALA A 386 -10.16 3.18 -31.46
N HIS A 387 -9.94 4.49 -31.25
CA HIS A 387 -9.08 4.98 -30.19
C HIS A 387 -9.62 4.63 -28.80
N ALA A 388 -10.92 4.84 -28.55
CA ALA A 388 -11.55 4.47 -27.29
C ALA A 388 -11.45 2.94 -27.03
N LEU A 389 -11.70 2.10 -28.04
CA LEU A 389 -11.54 0.64 -27.95
C LEU A 389 -10.09 0.23 -27.67
N SER A 390 -9.12 0.90 -28.27
CA SER A 390 -7.69 0.61 -28.07
C SER A 390 -7.20 0.88 -26.64
N LEU A 391 -7.95 1.65 -25.85
CA LEU A 391 -7.70 1.88 -24.42
C LEU A 391 -8.60 0.98 -23.56
N ALA A 392 -9.92 1.02 -23.80
CA ALA A 392 -10.92 0.33 -22.98
C ALA A 392 -10.73 -1.18 -22.94
N LEU A 393 -10.52 -1.81 -24.09
CA LEU A 393 -10.58 -3.26 -24.17
C LEU A 393 -9.33 -3.92 -23.56
N PRO A 394 -8.09 -3.49 -23.85
CA PRO A 394 -6.93 -4.01 -23.14
C PRO A 394 -7.02 -3.77 -21.62
N ALA A 395 -7.47 -2.58 -21.20
CA ALA A 395 -7.64 -2.27 -19.78
C ALA A 395 -8.66 -3.19 -19.11
N ALA A 396 -9.82 -3.40 -19.74
CA ALA A 396 -10.88 -4.26 -19.21
C ALA A 396 -10.42 -5.72 -19.08
N LEU A 397 -9.70 -6.24 -20.08
CA LEU A 397 -9.09 -7.57 -20.03
C LEU A 397 -8.09 -7.71 -18.88
N ALA A 398 -7.22 -6.71 -18.67
CA ALA A 398 -6.23 -6.72 -17.59
C ALA A 398 -6.90 -6.63 -16.21
N LEU A 399 -7.91 -5.77 -16.05
CA LEU A 399 -8.69 -5.66 -14.82
C LEU A 399 -9.48 -6.93 -14.53
N GLU A 400 -10.05 -7.59 -15.55
CA GLU A 400 -10.70 -8.89 -15.39
C GLU A 400 -9.70 -9.98 -15.00
N ALA A 401 -8.53 -10.04 -15.63
CA ALA A 401 -7.47 -10.99 -15.28
C ALA A 401 -6.91 -10.76 -13.86
N ALA A 402 -6.90 -9.52 -13.37
CA ALA A 402 -6.51 -9.21 -12.00
C ALA A 402 -7.42 -9.87 -10.95
N ARG A 403 -8.67 -10.22 -11.28
CA ARG A 403 -9.63 -10.81 -10.32
C ARG A 403 -9.13 -12.11 -9.67
N TYR A 404 -8.22 -12.82 -10.33
CA TYR A 404 -7.69 -14.12 -9.91
C TYR A 404 -6.59 -14.01 -8.85
N ASP A 405 -6.11 -12.80 -8.56
CA ASP A 405 -4.97 -12.55 -7.66
C ASP A 405 -5.36 -11.99 -6.28
N PHE A 406 -6.65 -11.83 -6.01
CA PHE A 406 -7.12 -11.25 -4.74
C PHE A 406 -7.40 -12.32 -3.70
N ALA A 407 -6.70 -12.32 -2.55
CA ALA A 407 -6.95 -13.33 -1.52
C ALA A 407 -8.25 -13.12 -0.72
N SER A 408 -8.76 -11.88 -0.58
CA SER A 408 -9.96 -11.62 0.25
C SER A 408 -11.24 -11.41 -0.56
N ALA A 409 -12.38 -11.88 -0.04
CA ALA A 409 -13.68 -11.79 -0.73
C ALA A 409 -14.18 -10.34 -0.86
N HIS A 410 -13.86 -9.47 0.11
CA HIS A 410 -14.17 -8.05 0.05
C HIS A 410 -13.32 -7.31 -0.98
N ALA A 411 -12.02 -7.65 -1.07
CA ALA A 411 -11.15 -7.10 -2.09
C ALA A 411 -11.64 -7.46 -3.51
N ARG A 412 -12.00 -8.73 -3.67
CA ARG A 412 -12.60 -9.26 -4.89
C ARG A 412 -13.88 -8.53 -5.28
N SER A 413 -14.80 -8.27 -4.36
CA SER A 413 -16.10 -7.68 -4.73
C SER A 413 -15.97 -6.26 -5.28
N GLN A 414 -15.16 -5.40 -4.67
CA GLN A 414 -14.92 -4.04 -5.16
C GLN A 414 -14.18 -4.05 -6.51
N TRP A 415 -13.19 -4.92 -6.65
CA TRP A 415 -12.44 -5.05 -7.91
C TRP A 415 -13.30 -5.61 -9.04
N LEU A 416 -14.12 -6.62 -8.76
CA LEU A 416 -15.05 -7.20 -9.73
C LEU A 416 -16.03 -6.16 -10.25
N GLN A 417 -16.51 -5.25 -9.40
CA GLN A 417 -17.36 -4.15 -9.86
C GLN A 417 -16.63 -3.28 -10.88
N LEU A 418 -15.38 -2.88 -10.61
CA LEU A 418 -14.59 -2.10 -11.56
C LEU A 418 -14.37 -2.86 -12.87
N ALA A 419 -13.98 -4.14 -12.79
CA ALA A 419 -13.74 -4.98 -13.96
C ALA A 419 -15.02 -5.15 -14.80
N ASP A 420 -16.18 -5.36 -14.17
CA ASP A 420 -17.47 -5.45 -14.83
C ASP A 420 -17.84 -4.11 -15.52
N GLU A 421 -17.63 -2.97 -14.86
CA GLU A 421 -17.83 -1.65 -15.46
C GLU A 421 -16.91 -1.40 -16.67
N ALA A 422 -15.65 -1.84 -16.58
CA ALA A 422 -14.69 -1.74 -17.67
C ALA A 422 -15.12 -2.58 -18.89
N MET A 423 -15.56 -3.82 -18.64
CA MET A 423 -16.06 -4.69 -19.71
C MET A 423 -17.37 -4.16 -20.31
N GLN A 424 -18.27 -3.58 -19.51
CA GLN A 424 -19.48 -2.94 -20.04
C GLN A 424 -19.15 -1.76 -20.98
N LEU A 425 -18.16 -0.94 -20.64
CA LEU A 425 -17.67 0.11 -21.53
C LEU A 425 -17.16 -0.47 -22.86
N ALA A 426 -16.34 -1.53 -22.80
CA ALA A 426 -15.83 -2.19 -24.00
C ALA A 426 -16.96 -2.72 -24.90
N PHE A 427 -18.00 -3.34 -24.32
CA PHE A 427 -19.19 -3.78 -25.06
C PHE A 427 -19.95 -2.61 -25.70
N ARG A 428 -20.16 -1.49 -24.99
CA ARG A 428 -20.83 -0.31 -25.57
C ARG A 428 -20.05 0.27 -26.74
N LEU A 429 -18.74 0.38 -26.63
CA LEU A 429 -17.87 0.85 -27.70
C LEU A 429 -17.83 -0.11 -28.90
N ALA A 430 -17.82 -1.42 -28.67
CA ALA A 430 -17.88 -2.43 -29.73
C ALA A 430 -19.24 -2.45 -30.45
N LEU A 431 -20.34 -2.27 -29.71
CA LEU A 431 -21.67 -2.08 -30.30
C LEU A 431 -21.71 -0.83 -31.17
N ARG A 432 -21.10 0.27 -30.71
CA ARG A 432 -21.04 1.53 -31.47
C ARG A 432 -20.16 1.43 -32.72
N SER A 433 -19.10 0.62 -32.70
CA SER A 433 -18.27 0.39 -33.89
C SER A 433 -19.00 -0.41 -34.99
N ASN A 434 -20.09 -1.10 -34.63
CA ASN A 434 -20.84 -2.02 -35.48
C ASN A 434 -19.97 -3.16 -36.06
N ASP A 435 -18.92 -3.55 -35.31
CA ASP A 435 -18.06 -4.68 -35.65
C ASP A 435 -18.64 -5.96 -35.03
N GLN A 436 -19.43 -6.68 -35.84
CA GLN A 436 -20.06 -7.94 -35.42
C GLN A 436 -19.04 -9.01 -35.03
N GLY A 437 -17.85 -9.02 -35.65
CA GLY A 437 -16.79 -9.96 -35.32
C GLY A 437 -16.21 -9.69 -33.93
N LEU A 438 -15.94 -8.41 -33.62
CA LEU A 438 -15.46 -8.01 -32.31
C LEU A 438 -16.49 -8.30 -31.20
N ILE A 439 -17.77 -7.97 -31.42
CA ILE A 439 -18.83 -8.26 -30.44
C ILE A 439 -18.91 -9.77 -30.17
N PHE A 440 -18.84 -10.59 -31.21
CA PHE A 440 -18.84 -12.03 -31.09
C PHE A 440 -17.66 -12.54 -30.26
N GLU A 441 -16.44 -12.10 -30.57
CA GLU A 441 -15.24 -12.48 -29.82
C GLU A 441 -15.28 -12.06 -28.35
N LEU A 442 -15.88 -10.90 -28.03
CA LEU A 442 -16.08 -10.44 -26.65
C LEU A 442 -17.04 -11.34 -25.87
N VAL A 443 -18.16 -11.75 -26.50
CA VAL A 443 -19.13 -12.65 -25.86
C VAL A 443 -18.48 -14.01 -25.58
N GLU A 444 -17.78 -14.57 -26.56
CA GLU A 444 -17.10 -15.86 -26.41
C GLU A 444 -16.06 -15.80 -25.29
N HIS A 445 -15.20 -14.76 -25.28
CA HIS A 445 -14.21 -14.56 -24.22
C HIS A 445 -14.87 -14.50 -22.82
N ARG A 446 -15.94 -13.71 -22.70
CA ARG A 446 -16.64 -13.55 -21.42
C ARG A 446 -17.24 -14.87 -20.93
N CYS A 447 -17.88 -15.63 -21.82
CA CYS A 447 -18.48 -16.94 -21.52
C CYS A 447 -17.45 -17.99 -21.09
N ALA A 448 -16.24 -17.96 -21.67
CA ALA A 448 -15.17 -18.87 -21.27
C ALA A 448 -14.57 -18.53 -19.89
N GLY A 449 -14.55 -17.24 -19.52
CA GLY A 449 -13.93 -16.76 -18.27
C GLY A 449 -14.83 -16.68 -17.03
N ALA A 450 -16.12 -16.38 -17.18
CA ALA A 450 -17.11 -16.43 -16.08
C ALA A 450 -18.56 -16.54 -16.61
N SER A 451 -19.54 -16.77 -15.74
CA SER A 451 -20.95 -16.71 -16.14
C SER A 451 -21.39 -15.26 -16.37
N LEU A 452 -22.21 -15.03 -17.40
CA LEU A 452 -22.91 -13.77 -17.62
C LEU A 452 -23.99 -13.57 -16.54
N ALA A 453 -23.59 -13.09 -15.36
CA ALA A 453 -24.53 -12.69 -14.32
C ALA A 453 -25.18 -11.35 -14.70
N LEU A 454 -26.32 -11.40 -15.40
CA LEU A 454 -27.09 -10.24 -15.88
C LEU A 454 -27.73 -9.36 -14.79
N SER A 455 -27.60 -9.75 -13.51
CA SER A 455 -28.24 -9.07 -12.39
C SER A 455 -27.29 -8.94 -11.20
N ARG A 456 -26.45 -7.90 -11.20
CA ARG A 456 -25.92 -7.34 -9.95
C ARG A 456 -26.45 -5.93 -9.80
N THR A 457 -27.19 -5.72 -8.72
CA THR A 457 -27.76 -4.42 -8.34
C THR A 457 -26.62 -3.43 -8.10
N SER A 458 -26.65 -2.33 -8.85
CA SER A 458 -25.80 -1.18 -8.64
C SER A 458 -26.01 -0.64 -7.21
N THR A 459 -25.00 -0.76 -6.34
CA THR A 459 -24.92 0.04 -5.11
C THR A 459 -24.33 1.41 -5.44
N ALA A 460 -25.00 2.16 -6.31
CA ALA A 460 -24.68 3.56 -6.57
C ALA A 460 -25.31 4.42 -5.48
N ASP A 461 -24.64 4.54 -4.31
CA ASP A 461 -24.81 5.71 -3.43
C ASP A 461 -23.77 5.80 -2.29
N ARG A 462 -22.55 5.32 -2.50
CA ARG A 462 -21.48 5.45 -1.49
C ARG A 462 -20.33 6.26 -2.06
N ALA A 463 -19.73 7.10 -1.22
CA ALA A 463 -18.46 7.77 -1.48
C ALA A 463 -17.34 6.72 -1.57
N ALA A 464 -17.34 5.94 -2.65
CA ALA A 464 -16.29 4.99 -2.97
C ALA A 464 -15.12 5.77 -3.59
N PRO A 465 -13.87 5.41 -3.28
CA PRO A 465 -12.73 5.93 -4.02
C PRO A 465 -12.91 5.65 -5.52
N VAL A 466 -12.41 6.57 -6.35
CA VAL A 466 -12.56 6.56 -7.82
C VAL A 466 -12.12 5.22 -8.43
N PHE A 467 -11.14 4.58 -7.80
CA PHE A 467 -10.73 3.22 -8.08
C PHE A 467 -10.47 2.47 -6.77
N PRO A 468 -10.75 1.15 -6.71
CA PRO A 468 -10.23 0.30 -5.65
C PRO A 468 -8.71 0.45 -5.54
N ASP A 469 -8.20 0.38 -4.31
CA ASP A 469 -6.79 0.54 -4.04
C ASP A 469 -5.96 -0.55 -4.74
N ALA A 470 -4.87 -0.17 -5.41
CA ALA A 470 -3.94 -1.11 -6.04
C ALA A 470 -3.22 -1.98 -5.01
N ALA A 471 -3.28 -1.53 -3.75
CA ALA A 471 -3.02 -2.31 -2.55
C ALA A 471 -3.65 -3.70 -2.58
N MET A 472 -4.69 -4.03 -3.33
CA MET A 472 -5.44 -5.28 -3.11
C MET A 472 -4.71 -6.63 -3.40
N LYS A 473 -3.41 -6.62 -3.74
CA LYS A 473 -2.62 -7.82 -4.06
C LYS A 473 -2.41 -8.72 -2.84
N THR A 474 -2.75 -10.00 -3.02
CA THR A 474 -2.17 -11.07 -2.20
C THR A 474 -1.91 -12.29 -3.06
N TYR A 475 -0.62 -12.56 -3.28
CA TYR A 475 -0.20 -13.91 -3.62
C TYR A 475 -0.50 -14.81 -2.42
N ALA A 476 -1.46 -15.72 -2.56
CA ALA A 476 -1.48 -16.90 -1.68
C ALA A 476 -0.12 -17.62 -1.80
N PRO A 477 0.42 -18.25 -0.73
CA PRO A 477 1.62 -19.07 -0.83
C PRO A 477 1.49 -20.11 -1.95
N ASP A 478 2.60 -20.37 -2.64
CA ASP A 478 2.72 -21.23 -3.82
C ASP A 478 2.68 -22.73 -3.47
N ASP A 479 1.63 -23.18 -2.79
CA ASP A 479 1.49 -24.59 -2.37
C ASP A 479 0.56 -25.40 -3.29
N GLY A 480 0.06 -24.83 -4.40
CA GLY A 480 -0.77 -25.58 -5.34
C GLY A 480 -0.98 -24.93 -6.70
N ALA A 481 -0.97 -25.75 -7.75
CA ALA A 481 -1.29 -25.34 -9.12
C ALA A 481 -2.71 -24.73 -9.18
N PRO A 482 -2.92 -23.62 -9.92
CA PRO A 482 -4.23 -23.01 -10.08
C PRO A 482 -5.23 -24.01 -10.67
N LEU A 483 -6.46 -24.01 -10.15
CA LEU A 483 -7.51 -24.91 -10.63
C LEU A 483 -7.98 -24.48 -12.02
N THR A 484 -7.94 -25.38 -12.99
CA THR A 484 -8.59 -25.21 -14.29
C THR A 484 -10.08 -25.58 -14.15
N LEU A 485 -10.96 -24.59 -14.19
CA LEU A 485 -12.41 -24.75 -14.01
C LEU A 485 -13.17 -24.06 -15.13
N GLY A 486 -14.30 -24.63 -15.57
CA GLY A 486 -15.20 -23.95 -16.51
C GLY A 486 -15.90 -22.74 -15.87
N GLY A 487 -16.34 -21.76 -16.69
CA GLY A 487 -16.74 -20.41 -16.26
C GLY A 487 -17.61 -20.31 -14.99
N VAL A 488 -18.64 -21.16 -14.82
CA VAL A 488 -19.50 -21.15 -13.62
C VAL A 488 -18.77 -21.66 -12.37
N ALA A 489 -17.97 -22.72 -12.52
CA ALA A 489 -17.18 -23.28 -11.42
C ALA A 489 -15.98 -22.39 -11.08
N ALA A 490 -15.37 -21.74 -12.08
CA ALA A 490 -14.36 -20.71 -11.92
C ALA A 490 -14.89 -19.52 -11.12
N GLU A 491 -16.09 -19.03 -11.44
CA GLU A 491 -16.73 -17.93 -10.72
C GLU A 491 -17.07 -18.30 -9.27
N ALA A 492 -17.63 -19.50 -9.04
CA ALA A 492 -17.91 -19.99 -7.70
C ALA A 492 -16.61 -20.16 -6.87
N ALA A 493 -15.58 -20.77 -7.45
CA ALA A 493 -14.27 -20.97 -6.80
C ALA A 493 -13.58 -19.64 -6.49
N ALA A 494 -13.56 -18.70 -7.43
CA ALA A 494 -13.04 -17.35 -7.22
C ALA A 494 -13.85 -16.59 -6.15
N SER A 495 -15.17 -16.78 -6.07
CA SER A 495 -16.01 -16.15 -5.05
C SER A 495 -15.66 -16.59 -3.62
N VAL A 496 -15.19 -17.82 -3.44
CA VAL A 496 -14.73 -18.35 -2.14
C VAL A 496 -13.21 -18.23 -1.92
N GLY A 497 -12.46 -17.68 -2.88
CA GLY A 497 -11.03 -17.37 -2.73
C GLY A 497 -10.06 -18.44 -3.18
N LEU A 498 -10.53 -19.39 -3.99
CA LEU A 498 -9.64 -20.35 -4.65
C LEU A 498 -8.96 -19.66 -5.85
N ARG A 499 -7.65 -19.91 -6.03
CA ARG A 499 -6.93 -19.51 -7.25
C ARG A 499 -7.49 -20.28 -8.44
N VAL A 500 -7.90 -19.54 -9.47
CA VAL A 500 -8.41 -20.08 -10.73
C VAL A 500 -7.49 -19.63 -11.85
N ALA A 501 -7.20 -20.53 -12.79
CA ALA A 501 -6.44 -20.17 -13.98
C ALA A 501 -7.19 -19.09 -14.80
N PRO A 502 -6.47 -18.20 -15.52
CA PRO A 502 -7.09 -17.29 -16.47
C PRO A 502 -7.88 -18.06 -17.56
N PRO A 503 -8.85 -17.41 -18.24
CA PRO A 503 -9.65 -18.06 -19.28
C PRO A 503 -8.78 -18.69 -20.38
N PRO A 504 -9.22 -19.80 -20.99
CA PRO A 504 -8.49 -20.43 -22.09
C PRO A 504 -8.48 -19.55 -23.34
N LYS A 505 -7.52 -19.83 -24.23
CA LYS A 505 -7.49 -19.26 -25.57
C LYS A 505 -8.62 -19.85 -26.40
N ILE A 506 -9.54 -19.01 -26.83
CA ILE A 506 -10.64 -19.45 -27.71
C ILE A 506 -10.16 -19.37 -29.15
N VAL A 507 -10.05 -20.52 -29.80
CA VAL A 507 -9.67 -20.62 -31.21
C VAL A 507 -10.92 -20.51 -32.07
N MET A 508 -11.02 -19.43 -32.85
CA MET A 508 -12.14 -19.19 -33.76
C MET A 508 -12.19 -20.24 -34.87
N SER A 509 -13.35 -20.38 -35.53
CA SER A 509 -13.53 -21.40 -36.57
C SER A 509 -12.50 -21.27 -37.70
N ALA A 510 -12.23 -22.38 -38.41
CA ALA A 510 -11.34 -22.38 -39.57
C ALA A 510 -11.81 -21.41 -40.68
N GLN A 511 -13.11 -21.14 -40.76
CA GLN A 511 -13.70 -20.14 -41.69
C GLN A 511 -13.42 -18.70 -41.25
N ALA A 512 -13.20 -18.45 -39.96
CA ALA A 512 -12.74 -17.20 -39.39
C ALA A 512 -11.20 -17.11 -39.28
N GLY A 513 -10.47 -18.01 -39.96
CA GLY A 513 -9.01 -17.99 -40.06
C GLY A 513 -8.26 -18.70 -38.93
N GLY A 514 -8.95 -19.38 -38.00
CA GLY A 514 -8.29 -20.10 -36.89
C GLY A 514 -7.59 -19.19 -35.88
N ARG A 515 -7.88 -17.88 -35.91
CA ARG A 515 -7.28 -16.90 -34.99
C ARG A 515 -7.83 -17.04 -33.58
N THR A 516 -7.03 -16.65 -32.59
CA THR A 516 -7.52 -16.56 -31.20
C THR A 516 -8.46 -15.36 -31.06
N ALA A 517 -9.54 -15.52 -30.30
CA ALA A 517 -10.45 -14.43 -29.95
C ALA A 517 -9.69 -13.25 -29.34
N LEU A 518 -10.01 -12.02 -29.76
CA LEU A 518 -9.44 -10.79 -29.23
C LEU A 518 -7.90 -10.74 -29.30
N GLN A 519 -7.26 -11.51 -30.18
CA GLN A 519 -5.80 -11.70 -30.21
C GLN A 519 -5.01 -10.39 -30.11
N GLU A 520 -5.37 -9.38 -30.91
CA GLU A 520 -4.69 -8.08 -30.92
C GLU A 520 -4.84 -7.32 -29.60
N TYR A 521 -6.02 -7.40 -28.97
CA TYR A 521 -6.29 -6.74 -27.68
C TYR A 521 -5.67 -7.48 -26.50
N VAL A 522 -5.63 -8.81 -26.55
CA VAL A 522 -4.92 -9.65 -25.57
C VAL A 522 -3.42 -9.34 -25.63
N GLN A 523 -2.82 -9.33 -26.82
CA GLN A 523 -1.41 -8.97 -26.98
C GLN A 523 -1.12 -7.54 -26.51
N ALA A 524 -2.01 -6.59 -26.81
CA ALA A 524 -1.87 -5.21 -26.34
C ALA A 524 -1.97 -5.12 -24.80
N ALA A 525 -2.86 -5.89 -24.17
CA ALA A 525 -3.00 -5.92 -22.71
C ALA A 525 -1.77 -6.55 -22.05
N GLU A 526 -1.30 -7.69 -22.55
CA GLU A 526 -0.10 -8.38 -22.04
C GLU A 526 1.15 -7.50 -22.18
N PHE A 527 1.27 -6.78 -23.31
CA PHE A 527 2.37 -5.83 -23.55
C PHE A 527 2.31 -4.60 -22.64
N ARG A 528 1.14 -3.98 -22.47
CA ARG A 528 1.01 -2.72 -21.70
C ARG A 528 1.01 -2.93 -20.20
N TYR A 529 0.50 -4.06 -19.73
CA TYR A 529 0.24 -4.27 -18.31
C TYR A 529 1.02 -5.44 -17.71
N HIS A 530 1.91 -6.07 -18.49
CA HIS A 530 2.82 -7.14 -18.04
C HIS A 530 2.10 -8.27 -17.29
N ARG A 531 0.86 -8.56 -17.70
CA ARG A 531 -0.04 -9.52 -17.05
C ARG A 531 -0.60 -10.48 -18.07
N ARG A 532 -0.54 -11.77 -17.74
CA ARG A 532 -1.14 -12.84 -18.55
C ARG A 532 -2.66 -12.74 -18.52
N ILE A 533 -3.29 -12.70 -19.70
CA ILE A 533 -4.75 -12.55 -19.83
C ILE A 533 -5.45 -13.89 -20.06
N VAL A 534 -4.80 -14.80 -20.80
CA VAL A 534 -5.34 -16.11 -21.16
C VAL A 534 -4.38 -17.24 -20.80
N SER A 535 -4.91 -18.43 -20.51
CA SER A 535 -4.11 -19.62 -20.23
C SER A 535 -3.46 -20.18 -21.51
N GLU A 536 -2.62 -21.21 -21.36
CA GLU A 536 -2.00 -21.92 -22.49
C GLU A 536 -2.96 -22.92 -23.15
N GLU A 537 -4.07 -23.21 -22.48
CA GLU A 537 -5.09 -24.13 -22.98
C GLU A 537 -5.83 -23.49 -24.16
N GLU A 538 -5.95 -24.25 -25.25
CA GLU A 538 -6.71 -23.86 -26.43
C GLU A 538 -8.04 -24.60 -26.47
N VAL A 539 -9.13 -23.85 -26.46
CA VAL A 539 -10.48 -24.38 -26.60
C VAL A 539 -11.01 -23.99 -27.98
N PRO A 540 -11.34 -24.97 -28.85
CA PRO A 540 -11.92 -24.68 -30.14
C PRO A 540 -13.33 -24.11 -29.94
N PHE A 541 -13.69 -23.15 -30.78
CA PHE A 541 -15.06 -22.71 -30.91
C PHE A 541 -15.98 -23.89 -31.22
N CYS A 542 -16.97 -24.13 -30.35
CA CYS A 542 -18.02 -25.11 -30.59
C CYS A 542 -19.22 -24.38 -31.21
N PRO A 543 -19.50 -24.53 -32.52
CA PRO A 543 -20.70 -23.95 -33.10
C PRO A 543 -21.92 -24.52 -32.38
N PRO A 544 -23.01 -23.74 -32.19
CA PRO A 544 -24.27 -24.33 -31.76
C PRO A 544 -24.62 -25.43 -32.76
N THR A 545 -24.64 -26.67 -32.28
CA THR A 545 -25.15 -27.81 -33.06
C THR A 545 -26.54 -27.43 -33.57
N LEU A 546 -26.67 -27.40 -34.91
CA LEU A 546 -27.93 -27.21 -35.63
C LEU A 546 -29.01 -28.21 -35.19
#